data_AF-A0A936L3T7-F1
#
_entry.id   AF-A0A936L3T7-F1
#
_cell.length_a   1.000
_cell.length_b   1.000
_cell.length_c   1.000
_cell.angle_alpha   90.00
_cell.angle_beta   90.00
_cell.angle_gamma   90.00
#
_symmetry.space_group_name_H-M   'P 1'
#
loop_
_entity.id
_entity.type
_entity.pdbx_description
1 polymer ?
#
loop_
_entity_poly.entity_id
_entity_poly.type
_entity_poly.pdbx_seq_one_letter_code
_entity_poly.pdbx_strand_id
1 'polypeptide(L)'
;MWIRYCSSLWMLLVVISLNGQCLYNKTALDEVAAQSDLIVDGKIVSADCMWNQSHTMIYTRYGIKVYSLFKGSATDTVFFYSAGGMVDLKKIKVEPSVHPSMDSYGLFMLAPAAKSTDLPAHALIASRGHLSWYSYNYYNGMASSVFETYPLVEKKLDRAIMEITGIKPLRKHSLPVVNTYPTNNSRAITGFSPASITAGTTSVLTINGSGFGSVADTVFFLWASNPNFLAFALPGQVVSWSPTQIKVQVPDDAGTGPVYVSTSTSAGPNQNSATNVNIISAQTNVVYNNAAYITRHSTITNVGKISFQLNTAFNNNNDARLSLARAMKTWRCNNNFNIEINPVTTSVNAIADDNVNVIKFSSLSGPLGVTYTYFQGCTISSVLYWHTTEIDMEFDDALTNASWNFGPANPTFNQYDFESVVLHEMGHALLLSHVIDESKIMHRFINNGAVKRTPSADEIAAVAAVNVRSTTNTFMCGFFALTQAGNITVSGTGDSGTGTLRQAVNDVCNNGTIVFSLPASSTITLTSGEIAVASDMKIFGNDINNFIISGNNSGRIFNVAAGKSLTLQDMKLINGNAASNGGAIYNQGTLFLKNVQFQNNGQGSTLKKAFSAAVGAFVNLEGNIQFRL
;
A
#
# COMPACT_ATOMS: atom_id res chain seq x y z
N MET A 1 46.34 49.02 -13.18
CA MET A 1 46.05 48.29 -11.92
C MET A 1 44.55 48.37 -11.68
N TRP A 2 43.91 47.24 -11.49
CA TRP A 2 42.49 46.99 -11.78
C TRP A 2 41.47 47.69 -10.87
N ILE A 3 40.35 48.05 -11.50
CA ILE A 3 39.09 48.58 -10.96
C ILE A 3 38.40 47.54 -10.07
N ARG A 4 37.79 47.96 -8.95
CA ARG A 4 36.74 47.18 -8.27
C ARG A 4 35.51 48.03 -7.98
N TYR A 5 34.49 47.81 -8.82
CA TYR A 5 33.09 48.12 -8.53
C TYR A 5 32.59 47.20 -7.41
N CYS A 6 31.89 47.77 -6.43
CA CYS A 6 31.14 47.02 -5.43
C CYS A 6 29.73 46.80 -5.98
N SER A 7 29.48 45.65 -6.59
CA SER A 7 28.15 45.23 -7.04
C SER A 7 27.43 44.52 -5.88
N SER A 8 26.29 45.08 -5.50
CA SER A 8 25.32 44.50 -4.59
C SER A 8 24.67 43.26 -5.21
N LEU A 9 25.07 42.08 -4.74
CA LEU A 9 24.48 40.81 -5.13
C LEU A 9 23.18 40.61 -4.32
N TRP A 10 22.04 40.81 -4.97
CA TRP A 10 20.73 40.38 -4.47
C TRP A 10 20.73 38.85 -4.39
N MET A 11 20.83 38.31 -3.17
CA MET A 11 20.71 36.88 -2.91
C MET A 11 19.21 36.54 -2.95
N LEU A 12 18.74 36.10 -4.11
CA LEU A 12 17.41 35.52 -4.28
C LEU A 12 17.37 34.24 -3.43
N LEU A 13 16.73 34.30 -2.25
CA LEU A 13 16.40 33.12 -1.46
C LEU A 13 15.34 32.32 -2.22
N VAL A 14 15.79 31.45 -3.12
CA VAL A 14 14.97 30.35 -3.61
C VAL A 14 14.83 29.39 -2.43
N VAL A 15 13.69 29.46 -1.75
CA VAL A 15 13.25 28.37 -0.88
C VAL A 15 13.01 27.18 -1.81
N ILE A 16 13.99 26.30 -1.93
CA ILE A 16 13.83 25.01 -2.58
C ILE A 16 12.93 24.21 -1.64
N SER A 17 11.62 24.21 -1.87
CA SER A 17 10.76 23.18 -1.30
C SER A 17 11.21 21.86 -1.90
N LEU A 18 11.79 20.98 -1.07
CA LEU A 18 11.94 19.58 -1.40
C LEU A 18 10.53 19.04 -1.68
N ASN A 19 10.19 18.88 -2.96
CA ASN A 19 8.86 18.44 -3.37
C ASN A 19 8.80 16.92 -3.20
N GLY A 20 8.34 16.49 -2.02
CA GLY A 20 7.80 15.15 -1.83
C GLY A 20 6.70 14.88 -2.86
N GLN A 21 6.88 13.90 -3.75
CA GLN A 21 5.86 13.50 -4.70
C GLN A 21 4.92 12.48 -4.08
N CYS A 22 3.62 12.56 -4.36
CA CYS A 22 2.67 11.46 -4.09
C CYS A 22 3.14 10.15 -4.67
N LEU A 23 2.51 9.05 -4.25
CA LEU A 23 2.38 7.87 -5.10
C LEU A 23 1.54 8.21 -6.34
N TYR A 24 1.89 9.32 -6.98
CA TYR A 24 1.32 9.92 -8.14
C TYR A 24 2.49 10.37 -9.01
N ASN A 25 2.33 10.10 -10.28
CA ASN A 25 3.16 10.72 -11.28
C ASN A 25 2.84 12.22 -11.37
N LYS A 26 3.87 13.07 -11.39
CA LYS A 26 3.68 14.52 -11.47
C LYS A 26 3.26 14.92 -12.87
N THR A 27 2.10 15.55 -12.96
CA THR A 27 1.56 16.14 -14.18
C THR A 27 1.38 17.65 -13.98
N ALA A 28 1.72 18.44 -14.99
CA ALA A 28 1.53 19.89 -14.94
C ALA A 28 0.04 20.29 -15.04
N LEU A 29 -0.33 21.39 -14.38
CA LEU A 29 -1.72 21.87 -14.32
C LEU A 29 -2.33 22.12 -15.71
N ASP A 30 -1.56 22.62 -16.66
CA ASP A 30 -2.00 22.87 -18.04
C ASP A 30 -2.40 21.58 -18.76
N GLU A 31 -1.64 20.50 -18.60
CA GLU A 31 -2.00 19.18 -19.13
C GLU A 31 -3.29 18.63 -18.49
N VAL A 32 -3.46 18.78 -17.17
CA VAL A 32 -4.68 18.35 -16.47
C VAL A 32 -5.90 19.13 -16.98
N ALA A 33 -5.77 20.46 -17.09
CA ALA A 33 -6.84 21.32 -17.58
C ALA A 33 -7.16 21.08 -19.07
N ALA A 34 -6.16 20.74 -19.88
CA ALA A 34 -6.36 20.38 -21.29
C ALA A 34 -7.23 19.12 -21.44
N GLN A 35 -7.00 18.10 -20.61
CA GLN A 35 -7.74 16.84 -20.60
C GLN A 35 -9.11 16.89 -19.93
N SER A 36 -9.47 18.04 -19.36
CA SER A 36 -10.74 18.21 -18.64
C SER A 36 -11.77 18.86 -19.53
N ASP A 37 -12.95 18.27 -19.64
CA ASP A 37 -14.06 18.82 -20.43
C ASP A 37 -14.86 19.88 -19.66
N LEU A 38 -14.83 19.80 -18.33
CA LEU A 38 -15.50 20.72 -17.43
C LEU A 38 -14.54 21.18 -16.33
N ILE A 39 -14.44 22.49 -16.12
CA ILE A 39 -13.68 23.06 -15.00
C ILE A 39 -14.60 24.02 -14.24
N VAL A 40 -14.87 23.70 -12.98
CA VAL A 40 -15.73 24.48 -12.09
C VAL A 40 -15.09 24.66 -10.73
N ASP A 41 -15.37 25.76 -10.05
CA ASP A 41 -15.24 25.83 -8.60
C ASP A 41 -16.63 25.84 -7.95
N GLY A 42 -16.68 25.36 -6.71
CA GLY A 42 -17.95 25.21 -6.02
C GLY A 42 -17.86 24.61 -4.64
N LYS A 43 -19.03 24.37 -4.07
CA LYS A 43 -19.23 23.77 -2.74
C LYS A 43 -19.80 22.37 -2.87
N ILE A 44 -19.28 21.40 -2.12
CA ILE A 44 -19.90 20.08 -1.98
C ILE A 44 -21.19 20.20 -1.16
N VAL A 45 -22.31 19.81 -1.77
CA VAL A 45 -23.66 19.91 -1.16
C VAL A 45 -24.36 18.56 -1.01
N SER A 46 -23.82 17.50 -1.60
CA SER A 46 -24.30 16.12 -1.42
C SER A 46 -23.18 15.12 -1.69
N ALA A 47 -23.28 13.95 -1.06
CA ALA A 47 -22.38 12.82 -1.24
C ALA A 47 -23.20 11.52 -1.04
N ASP A 48 -23.63 10.91 -2.14
CA ASP A 48 -24.50 9.74 -2.15
C ASP A 48 -23.74 8.52 -2.66
N CYS A 49 -23.72 7.43 -1.90
CA CYS A 49 -23.07 6.19 -2.33
C CYS A 49 -24.06 5.31 -3.14
N MET A 50 -23.59 4.75 -4.25
CA MET A 50 -24.39 3.91 -5.13
C MET A 50 -23.55 2.88 -5.86
N TRP A 51 -24.16 1.75 -6.21
CA TRP A 51 -23.58 0.80 -7.15
C TRP A 51 -23.57 1.36 -8.58
N ASN A 52 -22.58 0.96 -9.37
CA ASN A 52 -22.67 1.04 -10.82
C ASN A 52 -23.76 0.08 -11.35
N GLN A 53 -24.09 0.16 -12.64
CA GLN A 53 -25.23 -0.57 -13.18
C GLN A 53 -25.08 -2.11 -13.04
N SER A 54 -23.87 -2.63 -13.21
CA SER A 54 -23.54 -4.06 -13.06
C SER A 54 -23.35 -4.53 -11.61
N HIS A 55 -23.43 -3.64 -10.61
CA HIS A 55 -23.18 -3.97 -9.19
C HIS A 55 -21.80 -4.58 -8.92
N THR A 56 -20.78 -4.11 -9.63
CA THR A 56 -19.38 -4.56 -9.48
C THR A 56 -18.50 -3.56 -8.74
N MET A 57 -18.92 -2.29 -8.65
CA MET A 57 -18.19 -1.23 -7.98
C MET A 57 -19.16 -0.24 -7.33
N ILE A 58 -18.81 0.26 -6.15
CA ILE A 58 -19.53 1.33 -5.46
C ILE A 58 -18.82 2.64 -5.78
N TYR A 59 -19.60 3.65 -6.14
CA TYR A 59 -19.15 5.01 -6.33
C TYR A 59 -19.84 5.94 -5.34
N THR A 60 -19.12 6.96 -4.88
CA THR A 60 -19.69 8.11 -4.19
C THR A 60 -19.95 9.20 -5.23
N ARG A 61 -21.21 9.59 -5.39
CA ARG A 61 -21.67 10.67 -6.25
C ARG A 61 -21.70 11.97 -5.46
N TYR A 62 -20.86 12.92 -5.84
CA TYR A 62 -20.76 14.22 -5.20
C TYR A 62 -21.49 15.28 -6.00
N GLY A 63 -22.37 16.04 -5.35
CA GLY A 63 -22.98 17.24 -5.94
C GLY A 63 -22.16 18.49 -5.62
N ILE A 64 -21.67 19.16 -6.66
CA ILE A 64 -20.98 20.44 -6.58
C ILE A 64 -21.98 21.54 -6.93
N LYS A 65 -22.34 22.38 -5.96
CA LYS A 65 -23.00 23.66 -6.26
C LYS A 65 -21.98 24.57 -6.93
N VAL A 66 -22.24 24.95 -8.19
CA VAL A 66 -21.27 25.67 -9.03
C VAL A 66 -21.26 27.16 -8.67
N TYR A 67 -20.08 27.67 -8.31
CA TYR A 67 -19.86 29.09 -8.02
C TYR A 67 -19.27 29.79 -9.24
N SER A 68 -18.33 29.13 -9.92
CA SER A 68 -17.69 29.64 -11.12
C SER A 68 -17.47 28.53 -12.14
N LEU A 69 -17.66 28.87 -13.41
CA LEU A 69 -17.42 27.99 -14.56
C LEU A 69 -16.25 28.55 -15.37
N PHE A 70 -15.19 27.74 -15.52
CA PHE A 70 -13.97 28.10 -16.24
C PHE A 70 -13.87 27.44 -17.63
N LYS A 71 -14.47 26.26 -17.82
CA LYS A 71 -14.48 25.53 -19.10
C LYS A 71 -15.68 24.60 -19.15
N GLY A 72 -16.28 24.40 -20.33
CA GLY A 72 -17.42 23.49 -20.53
C GLY A 72 -18.77 24.15 -20.26
N SER A 73 -19.78 23.33 -19.99
CA SER A 73 -21.14 23.76 -19.64
C SER A 73 -21.59 23.14 -18.32
N ALA A 74 -22.27 23.91 -17.49
CA ALA A 74 -22.74 23.47 -16.18
C ALA A 74 -24.09 24.07 -15.80
N THR A 75 -24.96 23.23 -15.25
CA THR A 75 -26.14 23.63 -14.48
C THR A 75 -25.72 24.27 -13.15
N ASP A 76 -26.65 24.56 -12.25
CA ASP A 76 -26.32 25.10 -10.92
C ASP A 76 -25.71 24.06 -9.99
N THR A 77 -25.93 22.77 -10.27
CA THR A 77 -25.28 21.66 -9.56
C THR A 77 -24.79 20.62 -10.55
N VAL A 78 -23.49 20.39 -10.53
CA VAL A 78 -22.81 19.37 -11.32
C VAL A 78 -22.54 18.17 -10.43
N PHE A 79 -22.65 16.96 -10.98
CA PHE A 79 -22.33 15.73 -10.26
C PHE A 79 -21.10 15.06 -10.84
N PHE A 80 -20.21 14.60 -9.97
CA PHE A 80 -19.12 13.71 -10.36
C PHE A 80 -19.10 12.47 -9.46
N TYR A 81 -18.49 11.41 -9.96
CA TYR A 81 -18.38 10.12 -9.29
C TYR A 81 -16.93 9.87 -8.92
N SER A 82 -16.73 9.33 -7.72
CA SER A 82 -15.44 8.83 -7.26
C SER A 82 -15.61 7.39 -6.80
N ALA A 83 -14.67 6.52 -7.17
CA ALA A 83 -14.73 5.11 -6.80
C ALA A 83 -14.58 4.95 -5.28
N GLY A 84 -15.31 3.98 -4.72
CA GLY A 84 -15.41 3.76 -3.29
C GLY A 84 -16.66 4.40 -2.68
N GLY A 85 -17.04 3.88 -1.52
CA GLY A 85 -18.26 4.26 -0.82
C GLY A 85 -18.83 3.07 -0.05
N MET A 86 -20.08 3.22 0.40
CA MET A 86 -20.79 2.17 1.13
C MET A 86 -22.27 2.15 0.75
N VAL A 87 -22.80 0.96 0.48
CA VAL A 87 -24.24 0.72 0.29
C VAL A 87 -24.60 -0.43 1.23
N ASP A 88 -25.56 -0.20 2.12
CA ASP A 88 -25.94 -1.15 3.18
C ASP A 88 -24.73 -1.62 4.01
N LEU A 89 -24.47 -2.93 4.03
CA LEU A 89 -23.34 -3.55 4.70
C LEU A 89 -22.20 -3.91 3.72
N LYS A 90 -22.16 -3.28 2.54
CA LYS A 90 -21.08 -3.43 1.56
C LYS A 90 -20.28 -2.13 1.50
N LYS A 91 -18.97 -2.19 1.66
CA LYS A 91 -18.08 -1.05 1.50
C LYS A 91 -16.98 -1.39 0.51
N ILE A 92 -16.64 -0.43 -0.34
CA ILE A 92 -15.41 -0.47 -1.12
C ILE A 92 -14.55 0.72 -0.71
N LYS A 93 -13.33 0.43 -0.28
CA LYS A 93 -12.30 1.43 0.03
C LYS A 93 -11.32 1.43 -1.13
N VAL A 94 -11.10 2.61 -1.72
CA VAL A 94 -10.16 2.80 -2.83
C VAL A 94 -9.07 3.73 -2.35
N GLU A 95 -7.81 3.32 -2.46
CA GLU A 95 -6.66 4.11 -2.03
C GLU A 95 -5.61 4.16 -3.13
N PRO A 96 -5.23 5.36 -3.62
CA PRO A 96 -5.81 6.68 -3.34
C PRO A 96 -7.12 6.97 -4.13
N SER A 97 -7.98 7.88 -3.63
CA SER A 97 -9.24 8.28 -4.28
C SER A 97 -9.74 9.67 -3.83
N VAL A 98 -10.40 10.40 -4.74
CA VAL A 98 -10.91 11.76 -4.48
C VAL A 98 -12.19 11.71 -3.65
N HIS A 99 -12.10 12.04 -2.37
CA HIS A 99 -13.27 12.12 -1.47
C HIS A 99 -13.31 13.46 -0.74
N PRO A 100 -13.87 14.52 -1.35
CA PRO A 100 -14.01 15.79 -0.66
C PRO A 100 -15.05 15.68 0.48
N SER A 101 -14.82 16.42 1.55
CA SER A 101 -15.75 16.46 2.68
C SER A 101 -17.02 17.22 2.32
N MET A 102 -18.15 16.85 2.95
CA MET A 102 -19.36 17.67 2.89
C MET A 102 -19.07 19.12 3.31
N ASP A 103 -19.78 20.05 2.69
CA ASP A 103 -19.64 21.50 2.88
C ASP A 103 -18.28 22.12 2.52
N SER A 104 -17.32 21.33 2.06
CA SER A 104 -16.04 21.84 1.58
C SER A 104 -16.16 22.57 0.24
N TYR A 105 -15.20 23.45 -0.03
CA TYR A 105 -15.08 24.18 -1.29
C TYR A 105 -13.86 23.70 -2.07
N GLY A 106 -13.91 23.81 -3.38
CA GLY A 106 -12.76 23.53 -4.22
C GLY A 106 -12.99 23.81 -5.69
N LEU A 107 -11.91 23.70 -6.46
CA LEU A 107 -11.92 23.62 -7.93
C LEU A 107 -11.82 22.17 -8.36
N PHE A 108 -12.64 21.80 -9.34
CA PHE A 108 -12.81 20.46 -9.86
C PHE A 108 -12.64 20.49 -11.38
N MET A 109 -11.73 19.66 -11.86
CA MET A 109 -11.45 19.42 -13.27
C MET A 109 -11.98 18.04 -13.65
N LEU A 110 -13.02 18.00 -14.47
CA LEU A 110 -13.83 16.82 -14.69
C LEU A 110 -13.83 16.40 -16.16
N ALA A 111 -13.92 15.09 -16.40
CA ALA A 111 -14.05 14.48 -17.71
C ALA A 111 -15.15 13.40 -17.69
N PRO A 112 -15.74 13.05 -18.84
CA PRO A 112 -16.68 11.94 -18.96
C PRO A 112 -16.08 10.63 -18.45
N ALA A 113 -16.88 9.89 -17.69
CA ALA A 113 -16.51 8.56 -17.25
C ALA A 113 -16.32 7.63 -18.47
N ALA A 114 -15.27 6.81 -18.42
CA ALA A 114 -15.07 5.77 -19.44
C ALA A 114 -16.24 4.77 -19.39
N LYS A 115 -16.65 4.25 -20.57
CA LYS A 115 -17.73 3.26 -20.66
C LYS A 115 -17.51 2.02 -19.78
N SER A 116 -16.25 1.66 -19.54
CA SER A 116 -15.86 0.53 -18.68
C SER A 116 -16.25 0.69 -17.21
N THR A 117 -16.55 1.91 -16.74
CA THR A 117 -17.02 2.16 -15.37
C THR A 117 -18.47 1.73 -15.14
N ASP A 118 -19.23 1.58 -16.22
CA ASP A 118 -20.65 1.23 -16.19
C ASP A 118 -21.50 2.18 -15.33
N LEU A 119 -21.11 3.46 -15.34
CA LEU A 119 -21.84 4.57 -14.73
C LEU A 119 -22.93 5.11 -15.68
N PRO A 120 -23.92 5.86 -15.15
CA PRO A 120 -24.96 6.48 -15.98
C PRO A 120 -24.40 7.33 -17.12
N ALA A 121 -25.16 7.45 -18.21
CA ALA A 121 -24.79 8.29 -19.35
C ALA A 121 -24.44 9.72 -18.89
N HIS A 122 -23.37 10.29 -19.46
CA HIS A 122 -22.83 11.60 -19.10
C HIS A 122 -22.32 11.72 -17.65
N ALA A 123 -22.07 10.62 -16.95
CA ALA A 123 -21.34 10.65 -15.69
C ALA A 123 -19.98 11.31 -15.85
N LEU A 124 -19.60 12.14 -14.88
CA LEU A 124 -18.31 12.81 -14.83
C LEU A 124 -17.46 12.19 -13.73
N ILE A 125 -16.15 12.15 -13.94
CA ILE A 125 -15.13 11.76 -12.96
C ILE A 125 -14.04 12.83 -12.92
N ALA A 126 -13.21 12.82 -11.88
CA ALA A 126 -12.00 13.64 -11.84
C ALA A 126 -11.06 13.21 -12.99
N SER A 127 -10.66 14.15 -13.84
CA SER A 127 -9.94 13.83 -15.09
C SER A 127 -8.58 13.14 -14.88
N ARG A 128 -7.91 13.43 -13.76
CA ARG A 128 -6.63 12.85 -13.32
C ARG A 128 -6.59 12.67 -11.81
N GLY A 129 -7.65 12.07 -11.25
CA GLY A 129 -7.74 11.76 -9.82
C GLY A 129 -7.51 13.00 -8.95
N HIS A 130 -6.63 12.91 -7.94
CA HIS A 130 -6.33 14.03 -7.05
C HIS A 130 -5.65 15.23 -7.73
N LEU A 131 -5.01 15.06 -8.89
CA LEU A 131 -4.40 16.19 -9.63
C LEU A 131 -5.45 17.12 -10.21
N SER A 132 -6.68 16.63 -10.36
CA SER A 132 -7.81 17.36 -10.90
C SER A 132 -8.66 18.08 -9.85
N TRP A 133 -8.21 18.07 -8.59
CA TRP A 133 -8.94 18.66 -7.49
C TRP A 133 -8.02 19.58 -6.68
N TYR A 134 -8.47 20.82 -6.51
CA TYR A 134 -7.86 21.80 -5.61
C TYR A 134 -8.87 22.11 -4.53
N SER A 135 -8.59 21.70 -3.31
CA SER A 135 -9.48 22.01 -2.18
C SER A 135 -9.12 23.36 -1.58
N TYR A 136 -10.14 24.12 -1.19
CA TYR A 136 -10.02 25.50 -0.72
C TYR A 136 -10.12 25.55 0.80
N ASN A 137 -9.07 26.07 1.43
CA ASN A 137 -9.02 26.33 2.86
C ASN A 137 -9.06 27.85 3.10
N TYR A 138 -10.23 28.36 3.50
CA TYR A 138 -10.44 29.79 3.76
C TYR A 138 -9.85 30.27 5.10
N TYR A 139 -9.38 29.35 5.96
CA TYR A 139 -8.72 29.71 7.21
C TYR A 139 -7.25 30.07 7.00
N ASN A 140 -6.53 29.27 6.20
CA ASN A 140 -5.14 29.57 5.83
C ASN A 140 -5.03 30.36 4.51
N GLY A 141 -6.14 30.53 3.78
CA GLY A 141 -6.19 31.29 2.55
C GLY A 141 -5.56 30.59 1.35
N MET A 142 -5.50 29.26 1.34
CA MET A 142 -4.85 28.47 0.29
C MET A 142 -5.83 27.55 -0.45
N ALA A 143 -5.65 27.44 -1.77
CA ALA A 143 -6.14 26.35 -2.59
C ALA A 143 -5.01 25.33 -2.74
N SER A 144 -5.27 24.04 -2.52
CA SER A 144 -4.22 23.00 -2.49
C SER A 144 -4.64 21.76 -3.26
N SER A 145 -3.76 21.31 -4.15
CA SER A 145 -3.77 19.99 -4.78
C SER A 145 -2.59 19.18 -4.23
N VAL A 146 -2.28 18.04 -4.85
CA VAL A 146 -1.25 17.09 -4.46
C VAL A 146 0.14 17.70 -4.39
N PHE A 147 0.53 18.44 -5.44
CA PHE A 147 1.89 19.00 -5.57
C PHE A 147 1.94 20.52 -5.51
N GLU A 148 0.78 21.19 -5.56
CA GLU A 148 0.69 22.62 -5.82
C GLU A 148 -0.28 23.30 -4.85
N THR A 149 0.10 24.52 -4.45
CA THR A 149 -0.72 25.36 -3.58
C THR A 149 -0.75 26.79 -4.09
N TYR A 150 -1.92 27.41 -4.08
CA TYR A 150 -2.15 28.77 -4.58
C TYR A 150 -2.87 29.63 -3.54
N PRO A 151 -2.40 30.86 -3.28
CA PRO A 151 -3.13 31.83 -2.47
C PRO A 151 -4.51 32.18 -3.04
N LEU A 152 -5.56 32.07 -2.22
CA LEU A 152 -6.94 32.40 -2.57
C LEU A 152 -7.18 33.91 -2.67
N VAL A 153 -6.55 34.71 -1.80
CA VAL A 153 -6.72 36.19 -1.75
C VAL A 153 -6.37 36.84 -3.08
N GLU A 154 -5.29 36.36 -3.72
CA GLU A 154 -4.77 36.88 -4.98
C GLU A 154 -5.39 36.22 -6.22
N LYS A 155 -6.35 35.30 -6.01
CA LYS A 155 -6.97 34.47 -7.04
C LYS A 155 -5.95 33.89 -8.02
N LYS A 156 -4.82 33.39 -7.49
CA LYS A 156 -3.71 32.90 -8.32
C LYS A 156 -4.11 31.67 -9.12
N LEU A 157 -4.85 30.74 -8.52
CA LEU A 157 -5.36 29.57 -9.23
C LEU A 157 -6.34 29.96 -10.34
N ASP A 158 -7.27 30.88 -10.08
CA ASP A 158 -8.18 31.39 -11.12
C ASP A 158 -7.42 31.96 -12.31
N ARG A 159 -6.39 32.80 -12.06
CA ARG A 159 -5.57 33.37 -13.12
C ARG A 159 -4.82 32.30 -13.91
N ALA A 160 -4.24 31.32 -13.23
CA ALA A 160 -3.56 30.20 -13.89
C ALA A 160 -4.54 29.45 -14.81
N ILE A 161 -5.73 29.11 -14.33
CA ILE A 161 -6.75 28.43 -15.15
C ILE A 161 -7.23 29.32 -16.30
N MET A 162 -7.40 30.62 -16.08
CA MET A 162 -7.77 31.58 -17.14
C MET A 162 -6.71 31.68 -18.23
N GLU A 163 -5.43 31.72 -17.85
CA GLU A 163 -4.30 31.76 -18.78
C GLU A 163 -4.21 30.48 -19.60
N ILE A 164 -4.41 29.32 -18.97
CA ILE A 164 -4.39 28.01 -19.62
C ILE A 164 -5.58 27.84 -20.57
N THR A 165 -6.79 28.21 -20.13
CA THR A 165 -8.03 27.97 -20.91
C THR A 165 -8.32 29.07 -21.92
N GLY A 166 -7.77 30.27 -21.74
CA GLY A 166 -8.15 31.47 -22.48
C GLY A 166 -9.57 31.96 -22.17
N ILE A 167 -10.25 31.39 -21.17
CA ILE A 167 -11.66 31.66 -20.84
C ILE A 167 -11.74 32.53 -19.60
N LYS A 168 -12.56 33.60 -19.65
CA LYS A 168 -12.94 34.35 -18.44
C LYS A 168 -14.04 33.57 -17.70
N PRO A 169 -13.89 33.31 -16.40
CA PRO A 169 -14.85 32.49 -15.67
C PRO A 169 -16.20 33.18 -15.54
N LEU A 170 -17.27 32.43 -15.82
CA LEU A 170 -18.62 32.85 -15.52
C LEU A 170 -18.90 32.66 -14.03
N ARG A 171 -19.08 33.76 -13.29
CA ARG A 171 -19.39 33.74 -11.85
C ARG A 171 -20.89 33.70 -11.63
N LYS A 172 -21.38 32.62 -11.00
CA LYS A 172 -22.77 32.45 -10.59
C LYS A 172 -23.00 32.90 -9.15
N HIS A 173 -22.01 32.69 -8.27
CA HIS A 173 -22.09 33.02 -6.84
C HIS A 173 -20.77 33.59 -6.32
N SER A 174 -20.85 34.32 -5.21
CA SER A 174 -19.68 34.83 -4.49
C SER A 174 -19.08 33.75 -3.59
N LEU A 175 -17.81 33.43 -3.78
CA LEU A 175 -17.06 32.56 -2.88
C LEU A 175 -16.94 33.20 -1.47
N PRO A 176 -16.75 32.38 -0.42
CA PRO A 176 -16.44 32.88 0.91
C PRO A 176 -15.27 33.86 0.91
N VAL A 177 -15.34 34.86 1.80
CA VAL A 177 -14.21 35.75 2.07
C VAL A 177 -13.16 34.98 2.84
N VAL A 178 -11.90 35.12 2.43
CA VAL A 178 -10.76 34.58 3.19
C VAL A 178 -10.69 35.35 4.50
N ASN A 179 -11.13 34.73 5.60
CA ASN A 179 -10.99 35.27 6.93
C ASN A 179 -9.66 34.78 7.49
N THR A 180 -8.62 35.61 7.36
CA THR A 180 -7.38 35.42 8.14
C THR A 180 -7.69 35.79 9.58
N TYR A 181 -8.22 34.85 10.36
CA TYR A 181 -8.38 35.05 11.80
C TYR A 181 -6.98 35.31 12.38
N PRO A 182 -6.78 36.35 13.21
CA PRO A 182 -5.56 36.45 13.99
C PRO A 182 -5.40 35.14 14.77
N THR A 183 -4.23 34.52 14.70
CA THR A 183 -3.91 33.32 15.48
C THR A 183 -4.11 33.67 16.95
N ASN A 184 -5.19 33.16 17.54
CA ASN A 184 -5.43 33.37 18.95
C ASN A 184 -4.35 32.58 19.70
N ASN A 185 -3.34 33.26 20.22
CA ASN A 185 -2.20 32.63 20.90
C ASN A 185 -2.57 32.02 22.26
N SER A 186 -3.81 32.17 22.72
CA SER A 186 -4.32 31.43 23.88
C SER A 186 -4.57 29.98 23.48
N ARG A 187 -3.57 29.13 23.72
CA ARG A 187 -3.72 27.68 23.53
C ARG A 187 -4.55 27.12 24.67
N ALA A 188 -5.74 26.63 24.34
CA ALA A 188 -6.58 25.87 25.26
C ALA A 188 -5.90 24.56 25.67
N ILE A 189 -5.17 23.92 24.74
CA ILE A 189 -4.48 22.66 24.96
C ILE A 189 -3.14 22.91 25.64
N THR A 190 -2.98 22.43 26.87
CA THR A 190 -1.73 22.51 27.65
C THR A 190 -0.83 21.31 27.43
N GLY A 191 -1.38 20.18 26.98
CA GLY A 191 -0.61 18.99 26.61
C GLY A 191 -1.48 17.80 26.24
N PHE A 192 -0.85 16.74 25.76
CA PHE A 192 -1.51 15.47 25.45
C PHE A 192 -0.60 14.29 25.80
N SER A 193 -1.20 13.11 26.00
CA SER A 193 -0.47 11.87 26.27
C SER A 193 -1.26 10.66 25.76
N PRO A 194 -0.59 9.64 25.19
CA PRO A 194 0.85 9.59 24.90
C PRO A 194 1.28 10.50 23.73
N ALA A 195 2.58 10.80 23.62
CA ALA A 195 3.12 11.63 22.53
C ALA A 195 3.24 10.88 21.20
N SER A 196 3.36 9.55 21.25
CA SER A 196 3.32 8.65 20.10
C SER A 196 2.18 7.66 20.28
N ILE A 197 1.36 7.47 19.25
CA ILE A 197 0.12 6.69 19.33
C ILE A 197 -0.24 6.10 17.97
N THR A 198 -1.03 5.04 17.97
CA THR A 198 -1.58 4.42 16.77
C THR A 198 -2.97 4.98 16.42
N ALA A 199 -3.26 5.09 15.13
CA ALA A 199 -4.54 5.51 14.58
C ALA A 199 -5.41 4.29 14.20
N GLY A 200 -6.73 4.41 14.24
CA GLY A 200 -7.67 3.35 13.80
C GLY A 200 -7.65 2.06 14.62
N THR A 201 -7.10 2.12 15.83
CA THR A 201 -6.81 0.95 16.70
C THR A 201 -7.54 1.02 18.04
N THR A 202 -8.49 1.94 18.20
CA THR A 202 -9.15 2.31 19.47
C THR A 202 -8.21 2.91 20.53
N SER A 203 -6.94 3.16 20.19
CA SER A 203 -5.98 3.86 21.04
C SER A 203 -6.49 5.23 21.45
N VAL A 204 -6.44 5.53 22.75
CA VAL A 204 -7.01 6.74 23.35
C VAL A 204 -5.92 7.77 23.60
N LEU A 205 -6.09 8.96 23.03
CA LEU A 205 -5.31 10.14 23.36
C LEU A 205 -6.00 10.91 24.49
N THR A 206 -5.26 11.25 25.54
CA THR A 206 -5.71 12.17 26.59
C THR A 206 -5.19 13.57 26.27
N ILE A 207 -6.08 14.53 26.10
CA ILE A 207 -5.80 15.94 25.82
C ILE A 207 -6.15 16.73 27.08
N ASN A 208 -5.20 17.45 27.65
CA ASN A 208 -5.39 18.33 28.80
C ASN A 208 -5.36 19.79 28.36
N GLY A 209 -6.15 20.60 29.04
CA GLY A 209 -6.27 22.01 28.70
C GLY A 209 -7.25 22.76 29.57
N SER A 210 -7.82 23.83 29.00
CA SER A 210 -8.86 24.64 29.62
C SER A 210 -9.79 25.22 28.56
N GLY A 211 -11.03 25.54 28.93
CA GLY A 211 -11.97 26.20 28.01
C GLY A 211 -12.63 25.27 26.98
N PHE A 212 -12.55 23.96 27.14
CA PHE A 212 -13.20 23.00 26.23
C PHE A 212 -14.74 22.99 26.35
N GLY A 213 -15.28 23.57 27.41
CA GLY A 213 -16.72 23.53 27.71
C GLY A 213 -17.17 22.17 28.28
N SER A 214 -18.44 22.10 28.68
CA SER A 214 -19.05 20.90 29.26
C SER A 214 -19.80 20.03 28.25
N VAL A 215 -20.06 20.55 27.05
CA VAL A 215 -20.71 19.83 25.95
C VAL A 215 -19.63 19.36 24.99
N ALA A 216 -19.65 18.07 24.67
CA ALA A 216 -18.70 17.48 23.73
C ALA A 216 -18.84 18.11 22.34
N ASP A 217 -17.70 18.40 21.73
CA ASP A 217 -17.57 18.88 20.36
C ASP A 217 -16.52 18.01 19.66
N THR A 218 -15.90 18.51 18.59
CA THR A 218 -15.08 17.73 17.67
C THR A 218 -13.60 17.87 17.99
N VAL A 219 -12.89 16.75 17.99
CA VAL A 219 -11.42 16.72 17.97
C VAL A 219 -10.95 16.43 16.56
N PHE A 220 -9.91 17.14 16.13
CA PHE A 220 -9.34 17.01 14.81
C PHE A 220 -7.85 16.68 14.85
N PHE A 221 -7.40 15.99 13.81
CA PHE A 221 -6.01 15.66 13.52
C PHE A 221 -5.70 16.13 12.11
N LEU A 222 -4.43 16.26 11.73
CA LEU A 222 -4.12 16.37 10.31
C LEU A 222 -4.63 15.13 9.58
N TRP A 223 -5.14 15.28 8.36
CA TRP A 223 -5.51 14.13 7.56
C TRP A 223 -4.26 13.50 6.95
N ALA A 224 -4.03 12.20 7.19
CA ALA A 224 -2.80 11.53 6.81
C ALA A 224 -2.52 11.55 5.29
N SER A 225 -3.59 11.47 4.49
CA SER A 225 -3.53 11.50 3.03
C SER A 225 -3.36 12.92 2.47
N ASN A 226 -3.73 13.98 3.22
CA ASN A 226 -3.49 15.37 2.82
C ASN A 226 -3.50 16.32 4.05
N PRO A 227 -2.33 16.72 4.58
CA PRO A 227 -2.24 17.49 5.82
C PRO A 227 -2.71 18.94 5.72
N ASN A 228 -3.12 19.41 4.53
CA ASN A 228 -3.82 20.69 4.40
C ASN A 228 -5.26 20.63 4.95
N PHE A 229 -5.75 19.42 5.22
CA PHE A 229 -7.07 19.14 5.78
C PHE A 229 -6.96 18.40 7.10
N LEU A 230 -8.11 18.31 7.75
CA LEU A 230 -8.25 17.67 9.03
C LEU A 230 -9.09 16.41 8.93
N ALA A 231 -8.59 15.33 9.52
CA ALA A 231 -9.37 14.20 9.94
C ALA A 231 -10.11 14.57 11.24
N PHE A 232 -11.31 14.04 11.46
CA PHE A 232 -12.11 14.34 12.65
C PHE A 232 -12.52 13.06 13.37
N ALA A 233 -12.50 13.12 14.69
CA ALA A 233 -13.05 12.06 15.53
C ALA A 233 -14.57 12.06 15.43
N LEU A 234 -15.14 10.88 15.19
CA LEU A 234 -16.58 10.67 15.24
C LEU A 234 -17.08 10.90 16.68
N PRO A 235 -18.35 11.28 16.88
CA PRO A 235 -18.93 11.40 18.21
C PRO A 235 -18.74 10.15 19.08
N GLY A 236 -18.84 8.95 18.50
CA GLY A 236 -18.62 7.69 19.22
C GLY A 236 -17.16 7.42 19.61
N GLN A 237 -16.20 8.17 19.07
CA GLN A 237 -14.77 8.09 19.40
C GLN A 237 -14.39 9.03 20.55
N VAL A 238 -15.27 9.95 20.96
CA VAL A 238 -15.06 10.78 22.16
C VAL A 238 -15.39 9.93 23.39
N VAL A 239 -14.36 9.51 24.12
CA VAL A 239 -14.47 8.64 25.30
C VAL A 239 -14.96 9.43 26.53
N SER A 240 -14.45 10.65 26.72
CA SER A 240 -14.92 11.55 27.77
C SER A 240 -14.59 13.00 27.43
N TRP A 241 -15.46 13.93 27.81
CA TRP A 241 -15.27 15.36 27.63
C TRP A 241 -15.53 16.11 28.93
N SER A 242 -14.65 17.04 29.26
CA SER A 242 -14.79 17.96 30.39
C SER A 242 -14.14 19.30 30.04
N PRO A 243 -14.39 20.37 30.82
CA PRO A 243 -13.81 21.69 30.55
C PRO A 243 -12.27 21.73 30.50
N THR A 244 -11.59 20.74 31.08
CA THR A 244 -10.12 20.71 31.21
C THR A 244 -9.46 19.44 30.66
N GLN A 245 -10.23 18.42 30.29
CA GLN A 245 -9.70 17.17 29.76
C GLN A 245 -10.65 16.53 28.75
N ILE A 246 -10.08 16.04 27.64
CA ILE A 246 -10.75 15.23 26.62
C ILE A 246 -10.01 13.91 26.49
N LYS A 247 -10.74 12.80 26.41
CA LYS A 247 -10.20 11.50 25.99
C LYS A 247 -10.89 11.11 24.70
N VAL A 248 -10.10 10.79 23.69
CA VAL A 248 -10.62 10.52 22.34
C VAL A 248 -9.84 9.38 21.70
N GLN A 249 -10.53 8.47 21.02
CA GLN A 249 -9.91 7.46 20.17
C GLN A 249 -9.39 8.13 18.90
N VAL A 250 -8.18 7.77 18.48
CA VAL A 250 -7.56 8.35 17.28
C VAL A 250 -8.16 7.70 16.01
N PRO A 251 -8.78 8.49 15.10
CA PRO A 251 -9.34 8.00 13.83
C PRO A 251 -8.30 7.30 12.94
N ASP A 252 -8.73 6.44 12.02
CA ASP A 252 -7.85 5.69 11.12
C ASP A 252 -7.13 6.54 10.07
N ASP A 253 -7.66 7.72 9.78
CA ASP A 253 -7.12 8.68 8.82
C ASP A 253 -6.34 9.83 9.48
N ALA A 254 -6.12 9.78 10.80
CA ALA A 254 -5.33 10.75 11.54
C ALA A 254 -3.83 10.65 11.18
N GLY A 255 -3.22 11.81 10.92
CA GLY A 255 -1.81 11.96 10.60
C GLY A 255 -1.02 12.69 11.70
N THR A 256 0.29 12.47 11.70
CA THR A 256 1.23 13.18 12.58
C THR A 256 1.13 14.69 12.41
N GLY A 257 0.92 15.41 13.51
CA GLY A 257 0.71 16.85 13.50
C GLY A 257 0.14 17.37 14.81
N PRO A 258 -0.18 18.67 14.91
CA PRO A 258 -0.88 19.20 16.06
C PRO A 258 -2.30 18.61 16.15
N VAL A 259 -2.81 18.52 17.37
CA VAL A 259 -4.21 18.14 17.64
C VAL A 259 -5.02 19.40 17.80
N TYR A 260 -6.23 19.42 17.23
CA TYR A 260 -7.13 20.56 17.30
C TYR A 260 -8.43 20.20 18.00
N VAL A 261 -9.05 21.19 18.64
CA VAL A 261 -10.33 21.02 19.35
C VAL A 261 -11.26 22.18 18.96
N SER A 262 -12.49 21.88 18.55
CA SER A 262 -13.56 22.89 18.48
C SER A 262 -14.22 23.06 19.85
N THR A 263 -14.80 24.23 20.11
CA THR A 263 -15.54 24.47 21.35
C THR A 263 -16.90 25.10 21.04
N SER A 264 -17.86 24.89 21.95
CA SER A 264 -19.20 25.51 21.89
C SER A 264 -19.22 27.04 21.72
N THR A 265 -18.12 27.74 22.03
CA THR A 265 -18.02 29.21 21.93
C THR A 265 -17.21 29.69 20.72
N SER A 266 -16.53 28.80 20.00
CA SER A 266 -15.73 29.14 18.83
C SER A 266 -15.83 28.03 17.77
N ALA A 267 -16.55 28.33 16.68
CA ALA A 267 -16.77 27.40 15.59
C ALA A 267 -15.44 27.03 14.89
N GLY A 268 -15.13 25.73 14.87
CA GLY A 268 -13.99 25.17 14.14
C GLY A 268 -12.71 24.95 14.97
N PRO A 269 -11.64 24.42 14.35
CA PRO A 269 -10.39 24.01 14.98
C PRO A 269 -9.49 25.20 15.37
N ASN A 270 -10.02 26.13 16.18
CA ASN A 270 -9.34 27.37 16.56
C ASN A 270 -8.34 27.20 17.71
N GLN A 271 -8.26 26.00 18.28
CA GLN A 271 -7.42 25.65 19.41
C GLN A 271 -6.54 24.47 19.02
N ASN A 272 -5.22 24.63 19.04
CA ASN A 272 -4.29 23.57 18.67
C ASN A 272 -3.16 23.38 19.70
N SER A 273 -2.65 22.16 19.76
CA SER A 273 -1.50 21.83 20.59
C SER A 273 -0.22 22.53 20.11
N ALA A 274 0.69 22.81 21.04
CA ALA A 274 1.99 23.41 20.72
C ALA A 274 2.96 22.42 20.07
N THR A 275 2.85 21.15 20.41
CA THR A 275 3.64 20.04 19.87
C THR A 275 2.78 19.12 19.01
N ASN A 276 3.44 18.31 18.19
CA ASN A 276 2.77 17.33 17.34
C ASN A 276 2.56 16.01 18.08
N VAL A 277 1.37 15.42 17.94
CA VAL A 277 1.20 14.00 18.22
C VAL A 277 1.82 13.21 17.08
N ASN A 278 2.61 12.19 17.41
CA ASN A 278 3.24 11.30 16.44
C ASN A 278 2.34 10.09 16.19
N ILE A 279 1.79 9.98 14.98
CA ILE A 279 1.01 8.81 14.57
C ILE A 279 1.96 7.77 13.98
N ILE A 280 2.25 6.72 14.76
CA ILE A 280 3.28 5.75 14.40
C ILE A 280 2.80 4.70 13.40
N SER A 281 1.52 4.37 13.40
CA SER A 281 0.89 3.50 12.42
C SER A 281 -0.61 3.71 12.45
N ALA A 282 -1.30 3.37 11.37
CA ALA A 282 -2.74 3.53 11.23
C ALA A 282 -3.33 2.25 10.61
N GLN A 283 -4.51 1.84 11.09
CA GLN A 283 -5.20 0.65 10.59
C GLN A 283 -6.59 1.02 10.06
N THR A 284 -6.92 0.52 8.88
CA THR A 284 -8.15 0.86 8.16
C THR A 284 -9.38 0.48 8.96
N ASN A 285 -10.30 1.43 9.15
CA ASN A 285 -11.60 1.21 9.77
C ASN A 285 -12.73 1.32 8.73
N VAL A 286 -13.85 0.70 9.05
CA VAL A 286 -15.12 0.97 8.37
C VAL A 286 -15.96 1.86 9.26
N VAL A 287 -16.38 3.02 8.75
CA VAL A 287 -17.37 3.87 9.42
C VAL A 287 -18.77 3.47 8.99
N TYR A 288 -19.61 3.07 9.94
CA TYR A 288 -21.02 2.72 9.71
C TYR A 288 -21.88 3.25 10.86
N ASN A 289 -23.01 3.88 10.56
CA ASN A 289 -23.90 4.51 11.55
C ASN A 289 -23.13 5.37 12.58
N ASN A 290 -22.21 6.20 12.10
CA ASN A 290 -21.40 7.13 12.90
C ASN A 290 -20.47 6.46 13.94
N ALA A 291 -20.15 5.18 13.77
CA ALA A 291 -19.19 4.44 14.56
C ALA A 291 -18.08 3.87 13.66
N ALA A 292 -16.84 3.87 14.16
CA ALA A 292 -15.68 3.29 13.49
C ALA A 292 -15.49 1.84 13.95
N TYR A 293 -15.37 0.91 13.00
CA TYR A 293 -15.19 -0.51 13.24
C TYR A 293 -13.83 -0.96 12.72
N ILE A 294 -13.08 -1.66 13.58
CA ILE A 294 -11.85 -2.34 13.17
C ILE A 294 -12.20 -3.43 12.15
N THR A 295 -11.48 -3.43 11.04
CA THR A 295 -11.65 -4.39 9.94
C THR A 295 -10.75 -5.61 10.13
N ARG A 296 -11.09 -6.74 9.50
CA ARG A 296 -10.24 -7.94 9.50
C ARG A 296 -10.25 -8.61 8.14
N HIS A 297 -9.23 -9.43 7.89
CA HIS A 297 -9.27 -10.33 6.76
C HIS A 297 -10.05 -11.59 7.09
N SER A 298 -10.73 -12.11 6.08
CA SER A 298 -11.35 -13.43 6.10
C SER A 298 -11.46 -13.96 4.68
N THR A 299 -11.73 -15.25 4.54
CA THR A 299 -11.91 -15.89 3.23
C THR A 299 -13.30 -16.49 3.12
N ILE A 300 -13.87 -16.43 1.92
CA ILE A 300 -15.13 -17.12 1.59
C ILE A 300 -14.97 -18.64 1.53
N THR A 301 -13.74 -19.13 1.33
CA THR A 301 -13.40 -20.55 1.32
C THR A 301 -12.52 -20.91 2.53
N ASN A 302 -12.53 -22.18 2.94
CA ASN A 302 -11.69 -22.67 4.05
C ASN A 302 -10.20 -22.85 3.67
N VAL A 303 -9.72 -22.09 2.67
CA VAL A 303 -8.32 -22.13 2.24
C VAL A 303 -7.44 -21.32 3.21
N GLY A 304 -8.02 -20.31 3.87
CA GLY A 304 -7.36 -19.56 4.93
C GLY A 304 -6.14 -18.76 4.46
N LYS A 305 -6.14 -18.28 3.21
CA LYS A 305 -5.09 -17.44 2.63
C LYS A 305 -5.69 -16.43 1.64
N ILE A 306 -5.02 -15.30 1.46
CA ILE A 306 -5.33 -14.34 0.40
C ILE A 306 -4.47 -14.69 -0.82
N SER A 307 -5.11 -15.10 -1.90
CA SER A 307 -4.45 -15.52 -3.14
C SER A 307 -4.71 -14.48 -4.23
N PHE A 308 -3.65 -13.80 -4.67
CA PHE A 308 -3.72 -12.79 -5.72
C PHE A 308 -3.48 -13.42 -7.09
N GLN A 309 -4.40 -13.24 -8.03
CA GLN A 309 -4.27 -13.72 -9.40
C GLN A 309 -3.71 -12.62 -10.28
N LEU A 310 -2.63 -12.90 -11.00
CA LEU A 310 -2.04 -11.94 -11.91
C LEU A 310 -2.82 -11.93 -13.22
N ASN A 311 -3.20 -10.74 -13.68
CA ASN A 311 -3.66 -10.56 -15.05
C ASN A 311 -2.56 -10.99 -16.04
N THR A 312 -2.94 -11.60 -17.17
CA THR A 312 -2.00 -12.10 -18.19
C THR A 312 -0.95 -11.07 -18.63
N ALA A 313 -1.34 -9.81 -18.86
CA ALA A 313 -0.40 -8.77 -19.29
C ALA A 313 0.61 -8.41 -18.18
N PHE A 314 0.15 -8.33 -16.93
CA PHE A 314 1.02 -8.12 -15.77
C PHE A 314 2.00 -9.29 -15.60
N ASN A 315 1.50 -10.53 -15.70
CA ASN A 315 2.32 -11.74 -15.55
C ASN A 315 3.40 -11.86 -16.63
N ASN A 316 3.12 -11.39 -17.86
CA ASN A 316 4.09 -11.40 -18.95
C ASN A 316 5.27 -10.45 -18.71
N ASN A 317 5.13 -9.46 -17.82
CA ASN A 317 6.25 -8.65 -17.37
C ASN A 317 6.99 -9.35 -16.23
N ASN A 318 8.04 -10.09 -16.58
CA ASN A 318 8.82 -10.86 -15.62
C ASN A 318 9.41 -10.00 -14.49
N ASP A 319 9.88 -8.80 -14.80
CA ASP A 319 10.55 -7.94 -13.83
C ASP A 319 9.54 -7.40 -12.81
N ALA A 320 8.37 -6.94 -13.26
CA ALA A 320 7.26 -6.54 -12.39
C ALA A 320 6.79 -7.68 -11.49
N ARG A 321 6.64 -8.88 -12.05
CA ARG A 321 6.27 -10.09 -11.28
C ARG A 321 7.31 -10.40 -10.19
N LEU A 322 8.60 -10.25 -10.49
CA LEU A 322 9.66 -10.45 -9.51
C LEU A 322 9.67 -9.35 -8.43
N SER A 323 9.40 -8.09 -8.78
CA SER A 323 9.23 -7.01 -7.79
C SER A 323 8.07 -7.30 -6.84
N LEU A 324 6.92 -7.70 -7.39
CA LEU A 324 5.74 -8.07 -6.62
C LEU A 324 6.03 -9.21 -5.65
N ALA A 325 6.69 -10.28 -6.15
CA ALA A 325 7.07 -11.41 -5.31
C ALA A 325 7.98 -10.98 -4.14
N ARG A 326 8.92 -10.05 -4.37
CA ARG A 326 9.78 -9.52 -3.30
C ARG A 326 9.00 -8.69 -2.29
N ALA A 327 8.13 -7.79 -2.72
CA ALA A 327 7.29 -6.99 -1.83
C ALA A 327 6.35 -7.86 -0.97
N MET A 328 5.68 -8.86 -1.58
CA MET A 328 4.84 -9.81 -0.85
C MET A 328 5.66 -10.66 0.14
N LYS A 329 6.86 -11.10 -0.26
CA LYS A 329 7.78 -11.80 0.64
C LYS A 329 8.15 -10.93 1.84
N THR A 330 8.42 -9.64 1.64
CA THR A 330 8.73 -8.70 2.73
C THR A 330 7.63 -8.68 3.78
N TRP A 331 6.36 -8.50 3.39
CA TRP A 331 5.26 -8.55 4.35
C TRP A 331 5.06 -9.93 4.98
N ARG A 332 5.08 -11.01 4.19
CA ARG A 332 4.95 -12.38 4.70
C ARG A 332 5.99 -12.70 5.75
N CYS A 333 7.25 -12.36 5.51
CA CYS A 333 8.36 -12.72 6.40
C CYS A 333 8.42 -11.88 7.67
N ASN A 334 7.88 -10.66 7.67
CA ASN A 334 7.81 -9.83 8.87
C ASN A 334 6.58 -10.13 9.73
N ASN A 335 5.49 -10.64 9.14
CA ASN A 335 4.19 -10.72 9.82
C ASN A 335 3.57 -12.12 9.91
N ASN A 336 4.17 -13.11 9.24
CA ASN A 336 3.61 -14.45 9.08
C ASN A 336 2.20 -14.44 8.45
N PHE A 337 1.91 -13.39 7.68
CA PHE A 337 0.62 -13.17 7.03
C PHE A 337 0.49 -14.12 5.82
N ASN A 338 -0.61 -14.87 5.72
CA ASN A 338 -0.77 -15.90 4.69
C ASN A 338 -1.31 -15.32 3.37
N ILE A 339 -0.39 -14.74 2.60
CA ILE A 339 -0.60 -14.18 1.27
C ILE A 339 0.26 -14.90 0.23
N GLU A 340 -0.27 -15.05 -0.99
CA GLU A 340 0.45 -15.66 -2.11
C GLU A 340 0.11 -15.04 -3.46
N ILE A 341 1.00 -15.25 -4.42
CA ILE A 341 0.69 -15.11 -5.85
C ILE A 341 0.15 -16.47 -6.32
N ASN A 342 -1.05 -16.46 -6.89
CA ASN A 342 -1.66 -17.65 -7.46
C ASN A 342 -0.81 -18.16 -8.65
N PRO A 343 -0.53 -19.47 -8.75
CA PRO A 343 0.18 -20.02 -9.90
C PRO A 343 -0.61 -19.92 -11.21
N VAL A 344 -1.93 -19.78 -11.13
CA VAL A 344 -2.81 -19.62 -12.30
C VAL A 344 -3.04 -18.13 -12.55
N THR A 345 -2.75 -17.71 -13.76
CA THR A 345 -3.04 -16.35 -14.25
C THR A 345 -4.50 -16.22 -14.66
N THR A 346 -5.02 -14.99 -14.66
CA THR A 346 -6.39 -14.69 -15.08
C THR A 346 -6.43 -13.75 -16.29
N SER A 347 -7.48 -13.84 -17.09
CA SER A 347 -7.81 -12.84 -18.12
C SER A 347 -8.69 -11.70 -17.60
N VAL A 348 -9.08 -11.73 -16.31
CA VAL A 348 -9.81 -10.63 -15.67
C VAL A 348 -9.03 -9.34 -15.85
N ASN A 349 -9.68 -8.35 -16.46
CA ASN A 349 -9.09 -7.06 -16.79
C ASN A 349 -9.93 -5.88 -16.24
N ALA A 350 -10.93 -6.17 -15.40
CA ALA A 350 -11.71 -5.19 -14.69
C ALA A 350 -11.25 -5.13 -13.22
N ILE A 351 -11.52 -4.00 -12.56
CA ILE A 351 -11.52 -3.89 -11.11
C ILE A 351 -13.00 -3.99 -10.70
N ALA A 352 -13.38 -5.05 -9.99
CA ALA A 352 -14.78 -5.42 -9.76
C ALA A 352 -14.91 -6.48 -8.66
N ASP A 353 -15.93 -6.38 -7.80
CA ASP A 353 -16.31 -7.42 -6.80
C ASP A 353 -16.74 -8.71 -7.54
N ASP A 354 -15.78 -9.56 -7.93
CA ASP A 354 -15.96 -10.71 -8.83
C ASP A 354 -15.40 -12.04 -8.30
N ASN A 355 -14.98 -12.04 -7.03
CA ASN A 355 -14.27 -13.08 -6.28
C ASN A 355 -12.84 -13.37 -6.75
N VAL A 356 -12.22 -12.46 -7.51
CA VAL A 356 -10.82 -12.57 -7.94
C VAL A 356 -10.04 -11.40 -7.37
N ASN A 357 -9.10 -11.68 -6.45
CA ASN A 357 -8.13 -10.67 -6.03
C ASN A 357 -7.14 -10.40 -7.18
N VAL A 358 -7.45 -9.50 -8.09
CA VAL A 358 -6.65 -9.31 -9.31
C VAL A 358 -5.52 -8.32 -9.09
N ILE A 359 -4.35 -8.62 -9.66
CA ILE A 359 -3.25 -7.65 -9.82
C ILE A 359 -3.01 -7.42 -11.31
N LYS A 360 -3.11 -6.16 -11.75
CA LYS A 360 -3.00 -5.81 -13.17
C LYS A 360 -2.23 -4.50 -13.41
N PHE A 361 -1.88 -4.30 -14.67
CA PHE A 361 -1.46 -3.00 -15.20
C PHE A 361 -2.68 -2.27 -15.76
N SER A 362 -2.73 -0.96 -15.56
CA SER A 362 -3.78 -0.07 -16.06
C SER A 362 -3.17 1.27 -16.47
N SER A 363 -3.78 1.97 -17.43
CA SER A 363 -3.43 3.37 -17.75
C SER A 363 -4.00 4.28 -16.66
N LEU A 364 -3.23 4.52 -15.60
CA LEU A 364 -3.70 5.30 -14.46
C LEU A 364 -3.55 6.79 -14.73
N SER A 365 -4.55 7.56 -14.31
CA SER A 365 -4.57 9.02 -14.51
C SER A 365 -4.11 9.71 -13.23
N GLY A 366 -2.81 9.64 -12.94
CA GLY A 366 -2.22 10.27 -11.77
C GLY A 366 -1.51 9.28 -10.83
N PRO A 367 -2.21 8.37 -10.14
CA PRO A 367 -1.60 7.49 -9.15
C PRO A 367 -0.64 6.47 -9.79
N LEU A 368 0.39 6.10 -9.05
CA LEU A 368 1.38 5.08 -9.41
C LEU A 368 0.84 3.65 -9.21
N GLY A 369 -0.02 3.49 -8.21
CA GLY A 369 -0.76 2.27 -7.90
C GLY A 369 -2.07 2.63 -7.19
N VAL A 370 -3.05 1.73 -7.25
CA VAL A 370 -4.33 1.87 -6.55
C VAL A 370 -4.72 0.51 -5.97
N THR A 371 -5.12 0.51 -4.71
CA THR A 371 -5.66 -0.65 -4.00
C THR A 371 -7.15 -0.49 -3.76
N TYR A 372 -7.93 -1.51 -4.11
CA TYR A 372 -9.36 -1.60 -3.90
C TYR A 372 -9.63 -2.71 -2.89
N THR A 373 -10.15 -2.37 -1.72
CA THR A 373 -10.51 -3.35 -0.69
C THR A 373 -12.03 -3.40 -0.52
N TYR A 374 -12.59 -4.58 -0.73
CA TYR A 374 -14.02 -4.85 -0.63
C TYR A 374 -14.32 -5.42 0.75
N PHE A 375 -15.33 -4.86 1.41
CA PHE A 375 -15.76 -5.27 2.75
C PHE A 375 -17.23 -5.67 2.79
N GLN A 376 -17.50 -6.71 3.58
CA GLN A 376 -18.83 -7.12 4.01
C GLN A 376 -18.98 -6.96 5.52
N GLY A 377 -20.00 -6.23 5.93
CA GLY A 377 -20.46 -6.13 7.30
C GLY A 377 -21.40 -7.29 7.66
N CYS A 378 -21.31 -7.81 8.87
CA CYS A 378 -22.19 -8.87 9.36
C CYS A 378 -22.36 -8.79 10.88
N THR A 379 -23.53 -9.19 11.38
CA THR A 379 -23.85 -9.08 12.82
C THR A 379 -23.92 -10.45 13.47
N ILE A 380 -23.20 -10.65 14.58
CA ILE A 380 -23.31 -11.83 15.46
C ILE A 380 -23.64 -11.32 16.85
N SER A 381 -24.72 -11.83 17.46
CA SER A 381 -25.15 -11.42 18.81
C SER A 381 -25.18 -9.90 19.00
N SER A 382 -25.72 -9.18 18.02
CA SER A 382 -25.78 -7.71 17.95
C SER A 382 -24.43 -6.96 17.85
N VAL A 383 -23.33 -7.67 17.63
CA VAL A 383 -22.02 -7.07 17.34
C VAL A 383 -21.76 -7.11 15.84
N LEU A 384 -21.53 -5.93 15.25
CA LEU A 384 -21.20 -5.78 13.84
C LEU A 384 -19.70 -5.99 13.62
N TYR A 385 -19.36 -6.85 12.67
CA TYR A 385 -18.02 -7.16 12.22
C TYR A 385 -17.87 -6.84 10.74
N TRP A 386 -16.68 -6.43 10.32
CA TRP A 386 -16.36 -6.09 8.93
C TRP A 386 -15.21 -6.95 8.43
N HIS A 387 -15.46 -7.66 7.34
CA HIS A 387 -14.59 -8.65 6.74
C HIS A 387 -14.17 -8.20 5.36
N THR A 388 -12.90 -8.36 4.99
CA THR A 388 -12.51 -8.26 3.58
C THR A 388 -13.10 -9.43 2.81
N THR A 389 -13.70 -9.17 1.64
CA THR A 389 -14.18 -10.21 0.73
C THR A 389 -13.26 -10.39 -0.46
N GLU A 390 -12.62 -9.31 -0.89
CA GLU A 390 -11.75 -9.25 -2.05
C GLU A 390 -10.80 -8.06 -1.95
N ILE A 391 -9.68 -8.13 -2.67
CA ILE A 391 -8.70 -7.07 -2.81
C ILE A 391 -8.15 -7.05 -4.24
N ASP A 392 -8.37 -5.95 -4.95
CA ASP A 392 -7.75 -5.72 -6.26
C ASP A 392 -6.64 -4.67 -6.15
N MET A 393 -5.65 -4.80 -7.02
CA MET A 393 -4.62 -3.78 -7.22
C MET A 393 -4.35 -3.56 -8.69
N GLU A 394 -4.11 -2.29 -9.04
CA GLU A 394 -3.61 -1.91 -10.34
C GLU A 394 -2.43 -0.96 -10.22
N PHE A 395 -1.51 -1.06 -11.17
CA PHE A 395 -0.34 -0.22 -11.26
C PHE A 395 -0.29 0.48 -12.62
N ASP A 396 0.27 1.70 -12.65
CA ASP A 396 0.33 2.48 -13.87
C ASP A 396 1.19 1.78 -14.92
N ASP A 397 0.67 1.62 -16.13
CA ASP A 397 1.34 0.98 -17.26
C ASP A 397 2.18 1.96 -18.09
N ALA A 398 1.95 3.27 -17.92
CA ALA A 398 2.55 4.31 -18.74
C ALA A 398 2.83 5.60 -17.96
N LEU A 399 3.96 5.60 -17.24
CA LEU A 399 4.44 6.80 -16.56
C LEU A 399 4.83 7.91 -17.55
N THR A 400 4.17 9.07 -17.46
CA THR A 400 4.56 10.31 -18.14
C THR A 400 5.85 10.88 -17.53
N ASN A 401 6.88 11.15 -18.35
CA ASN A 401 8.17 11.75 -17.94
C ASN A 401 8.98 10.98 -16.87
N ALA A 402 8.63 9.71 -16.61
CA ALA A 402 9.36 8.82 -15.70
C ALA A 402 9.31 7.38 -16.25
N SER A 403 10.06 6.47 -15.63
CA SER A 403 9.91 5.03 -15.91
C SER A 403 9.97 4.20 -14.64
N TRP A 404 9.50 2.97 -14.73
CA TRP A 404 9.61 2.02 -13.63
C TRP A 404 11.04 1.50 -13.50
N ASN A 405 11.56 1.50 -12.27
CA ASN A 405 12.64 0.63 -11.87
C ASN A 405 12.03 -0.58 -11.16
N PHE A 406 12.13 -1.76 -11.77
CA PHE A 406 11.59 -3.00 -11.19
C PHE A 406 12.51 -3.62 -10.14
N GLY A 407 13.63 -2.98 -9.78
CA GLY A 407 14.62 -3.53 -8.88
C GLY A 407 15.31 -4.79 -9.39
N PRO A 408 16.15 -5.45 -8.58
CA PRO A 408 16.52 -5.06 -7.22
C PRO A 408 17.54 -3.91 -7.17
N ALA A 409 18.06 -3.47 -8.32
CA ALA A 409 18.91 -2.27 -8.39
C ALA A 409 18.15 -1.03 -7.90
N ASN A 410 18.87 0.01 -7.52
CA ASN A 410 18.26 1.28 -7.15
C ASN A 410 17.77 2.05 -8.40
N PRO A 411 16.65 2.79 -8.31
CA PRO A 411 16.20 3.69 -9.36
C PRO A 411 17.17 4.84 -9.59
N THR A 412 17.22 5.33 -10.83
CA THR A 412 17.80 6.64 -11.17
C THR A 412 16.84 7.77 -10.80
N PHE A 413 17.29 9.03 -10.88
CA PHE A 413 16.51 10.22 -10.51
C PHE A 413 15.23 10.43 -11.34
N ASN A 414 15.07 9.76 -12.49
CA ASN A 414 13.89 9.81 -13.36
C ASN A 414 13.07 8.50 -13.31
N GLN A 415 13.33 7.64 -12.33
CA GLN A 415 12.64 6.39 -12.14
C GLN A 415 11.87 6.36 -10.82
N TYR A 416 10.71 5.71 -10.80
CA TYR A 416 10.05 5.30 -9.57
C TYR A 416 10.40 3.85 -9.25
N ASP A 417 10.64 3.55 -7.97
CA ASP A 417 10.89 2.18 -7.55
C ASP A 417 9.59 1.39 -7.46
N PHE A 418 9.37 0.49 -8.41
CA PHE A 418 8.13 -0.29 -8.50
C PHE A 418 7.94 -1.19 -7.26
N GLU A 419 9.00 -1.79 -6.73
CA GLU A 419 8.91 -2.61 -5.51
C GLU A 419 8.45 -1.79 -4.30
N SER A 420 8.89 -0.54 -4.16
CA SER A 420 8.41 0.36 -3.11
C SER A 420 6.93 0.70 -3.25
N VAL A 421 6.47 0.95 -4.48
CA VAL A 421 5.05 1.21 -4.75
C VAL A 421 4.21 -0.03 -4.45
N VAL A 422 4.61 -1.21 -4.93
CA VAL A 422 3.92 -2.47 -4.61
C VAL A 422 3.90 -2.74 -3.11
N LEU A 423 4.99 -2.47 -2.39
CA LEU A 423 5.05 -2.66 -0.94
C LEU A 423 4.07 -1.75 -0.20
N HIS A 424 3.87 -0.52 -0.70
CA HIS A 424 2.88 0.42 -0.19
C HIS A 424 1.44 -0.04 -0.46
N GLU A 425 1.11 -0.38 -1.70
CA GLU A 425 -0.21 -0.89 -2.08
C GLU A 425 -0.55 -2.18 -1.31
N MET A 426 0.44 -3.06 -1.12
CA MET A 426 0.29 -4.25 -0.28
C MET A 426 0.04 -3.88 1.20
N GLY A 427 0.55 -2.75 1.69
CA GLY A 427 0.23 -2.25 3.03
C GLY A 427 -1.25 -1.88 3.17
N HIS A 428 -1.84 -1.21 2.16
CA HIS A 428 -3.29 -0.99 2.08
C HIS A 428 -4.06 -2.31 2.01
N ALA A 429 -3.61 -3.24 1.17
CA ALA A 429 -4.17 -4.59 1.08
C ALA A 429 -4.10 -5.35 2.42
N LEU A 430 -3.16 -5.02 3.30
CA LEU A 430 -3.03 -5.57 4.65
C LEU A 430 -3.67 -4.68 5.73
N LEU A 431 -4.61 -3.82 5.32
CA LEU A 431 -5.44 -2.95 6.16
C LEU A 431 -4.65 -1.90 6.95
N LEU A 432 -3.56 -1.41 6.39
CA LEU A 432 -2.91 -0.18 6.85
C LEU A 432 -3.51 1.04 6.16
N SER A 433 -3.56 2.15 6.90
CA SER A 433 -3.88 3.47 6.37
C SER A 433 -2.62 4.34 6.31
N HIS A 434 -2.69 5.45 5.59
CA HIS A 434 -1.57 6.37 5.47
C HIS A 434 -1.09 6.91 6.83
N VAL A 435 0.20 7.26 6.88
CA VAL A 435 0.82 8.05 7.94
C VAL A 435 1.61 9.23 7.37
N ILE A 436 1.90 10.22 8.21
CA ILE A 436 2.74 11.38 7.84
C ILE A 436 4.14 11.19 8.42
N ASP A 437 4.95 10.38 7.73
CA ASP A 437 6.35 10.11 8.09
C ASP A 437 7.11 9.65 6.83
N GLU A 438 7.96 10.49 6.26
CA GLU A 438 8.68 10.19 5.02
C GLU A 438 9.56 8.93 5.08
N SER A 439 9.91 8.47 6.28
CA SER A 439 10.70 7.24 6.46
C SER A 439 9.88 5.95 6.33
N LYS A 440 8.55 6.04 6.41
CA LYS A 440 7.63 4.90 6.43
C LYS A 440 7.14 4.50 5.04
N ILE A 441 6.78 3.22 4.91
CA ILE A 441 6.20 2.67 3.68
C ILE A 441 4.85 3.31 3.43
N MET A 442 3.98 3.36 4.45
CA MET A 442 2.62 3.92 4.39
C MET A 442 2.60 5.46 4.36
N HIS A 443 3.74 6.10 4.09
CA HIS A 443 3.70 7.51 3.74
C HIS A 443 3.13 7.68 2.34
N ARG A 444 2.15 8.58 2.21
CA ARG A 444 1.49 8.93 0.94
C ARG A 444 2.43 9.41 -0.19
N PHE A 445 3.69 9.71 0.13
CA PHE A 445 4.68 10.29 -0.78
C PHE A 445 5.88 9.37 -1.02
N ILE A 446 6.27 9.24 -2.29
CA ILE A 446 7.56 8.70 -2.76
C ILE A 446 8.12 9.57 -3.89
N ASN A 447 9.40 9.95 -3.78
CA ASN A 447 10.09 10.72 -4.82
C ASN A 447 10.70 9.80 -5.88
N ASN A 448 10.86 10.30 -7.11
CA ASN A 448 11.76 9.67 -8.07
C ASN A 448 13.15 9.42 -7.46
N GLY A 449 13.75 8.27 -7.78
CA GLY A 449 15.05 7.86 -7.24
C GLY A 449 15.02 7.37 -5.79
N ALA A 450 13.89 7.45 -5.08
CA ALA A 450 13.78 6.95 -3.71
C ALA A 450 13.53 5.44 -3.67
N VAL A 451 13.99 4.81 -2.58
CA VAL A 451 13.77 3.39 -2.29
C VAL A 451 13.19 3.25 -0.89
N LYS A 452 12.05 2.55 -0.79
CA LYS A 452 11.31 2.24 0.43
C LYS A 452 10.85 0.79 0.39
N ARG A 453 11.78 -0.15 0.65
CA ARG A 453 11.54 -1.60 0.55
C ARG A 453 11.53 -2.34 1.90
N THR A 454 11.64 -1.60 3.01
CA THR A 454 11.69 -2.16 4.37
C THR A 454 10.65 -1.48 5.26
N PRO A 455 9.63 -2.20 5.75
CA PRO A 455 8.67 -1.63 6.69
C PRO A 455 9.32 -1.33 8.04
N SER A 456 8.86 -0.27 8.70
CA SER A 456 9.27 0.07 10.06
C SER A 456 8.71 -0.93 11.08
N ALA A 457 9.30 -0.98 12.28
CA ALA A 457 8.80 -1.84 13.35
C ALA A 457 7.33 -1.54 13.73
N ASP A 458 6.89 -0.29 13.62
CA ASP A 458 5.51 0.13 13.91
C ASP A 458 4.52 -0.40 12.87
N GLU A 459 4.92 -0.41 11.59
CA GLU A 459 4.13 -0.96 10.49
C GLU A 459 4.06 -2.49 10.57
N ILE A 460 5.18 -3.14 10.91
CA ILE A 460 5.20 -4.57 11.20
C ILE A 460 4.27 -4.89 12.37
N ALA A 461 4.32 -4.14 13.48
CA ALA A 461 3.43 -4.36 14.62
C ALA A 461 1.95 -4.16 14.24
N ALA A 462 1.64 -3.17 13.39
CA ALA A 462 0.28 -2.92 12.92
C ALA A 462 -0.26 -4.09 12.08
N VAL A 463 0.50 -4.59 11.10
CA VAL A 463 0.10 -5.76 10.30
C VAL A 463 0.03 -7.03 11.16
N ALA A 464 0.91 -7.19 12.16
CA ALA A 464 0.82 -8.31 13.09
C ALA A 464 -0.50 -8.30 13.88
N ALA A 465 -0.95 -7.13 14.34
CA ALA A 465 -2.26 -6.98 14.97
C ALA A 465 -3.42 -7.29 14.02
N VAL A 466 -3.28 -6.99 12.72
CA VAL A 466 -4.24 -7.41 11.68
C VAL A 466 -4.25 -8.92 11.52
N ASN A 467 -3.08 -9.55 11.48
CA ASN A 467 -2.96 -10.99 11.35
C ASN A 467 -3.59 -11.74 12.54
N VAL A 468 -3.32 -11.28 13.77
CA VAL A 468 -3.88 -11.90 14.99
C VAL A 468 -5.41 -11.90 14.96
N ARG A 469 -6.06 -10.78 14.67
CA ARG A 469 -7.54 -10.75 14.62
C ARG A 469 -8.13 -11.46 13.40
N SER A 470 -7.34 -11.64 12.34
CA SER A 470 -7.75 -12.36 11.13
C SER A 470 -7.60 -13.88 11.26
N THR A 471 -6.89 -14.38 12.28
CA THR A 471 -6.59 -15.80 12.50
C THR A 471 -7.25 -16.42 13.74
N THR A 472 -7.75 -15.60 14.66
CA THR A 472 -8.21 -16.05 16.00
C THR A 472 -9.65 -16.57 16.08
N ASN A 473 -10.51 -16.28 15.10
CA ASN A 473 -11.92 -16.66 15.13
C ASN A 473 -12.29 -17.47 13.88
N THR A 474 -12.22 -18.80 13.99
CA THR A 474 -12.16 -19.74 12.85
C THR A 474 -13.33 -19.67 11.88
N PHE A 475 -14.51 -19.25 12.32
CA PHE A 475 -15.67 -19.02 11.45
C PHE A 475 -16.60 -17.95 12.04
N MET A 476 -16.80 -16.85 11.33
CA MET A 476 -17.70 -15.76 11.72
C MET A 476 -18.50 -15.32 10.51
N CYS A 477 -19.84 -15.31 10.64
CA CYS A 477 -20.74 -14.82 9.60
C CYS A 477 -20.60 -15.50 8.22
N GLY A 478 -20.28 -16.80 8.15
CA GLY A 478 -20.03 -17.45 6.86
C GLY A 478 -18.60 -17.28 6.34
N PHE A 479 -17.77 -16.48 7.00
CA PHE A 479 -16.38 -16.27 6.62
C PHE A 479 -15.42 -17.10 7.47
N PHE A 480 -14.42 -17.68 6.82
CA PHE A 480 -13.34 -18.43 7.47
C PHE A 480 -12.22 -17.49 7.88
N ALA A 481 -11.60 -17.77 9.03
CA ALA A 481 -10.36 -17.10 9.41
C ALA A 481 -9.24 -17.40 8.42
N LEU A 482 -8.30 -16.49 8.32
CA LEU A 482 -7.00 -16.82 7.74
C LEU A 482 -6.30 -17.86 8.62
N THR A 483 -5.43 -18.63 7.99
CA THR A 483 -4.44 -19.46 8.68
C THR A 483 -3.13 -18.70 8.73
N GLN A 484 -2.25 -19.07 9.66
CA GLN A 484 -0.89 -18.56 9.66
C GLN A 484 -0.12 -19.04 8.42
N ALA A 485 0.83 -18.25 7.93
CA ALA A 485 1.66 -18.70 6.82
C ALA A 485 2.41 -19.99 7.22
N GLY A 486 2.16 -21.05 6.46
CA GLY A 486 2.73 -22.38 6.71
C GLY A 486 4.05 -22.58 5.97
N ASN A 487 4.44 -23.85 5.81
CA ASN A 487 5.57 -24.24 5.00
C ASN A 487 5.34 -23.85 3.53
N ILE A 488 6.41 -23.43 2.84
CA ILE A 488 6.33 -23.24 1.38
C ILE A 488 6.29 -24.63 0.73
N THR A 489 5.28 -24.86 -0.11
CA THR A 489 5.08 -26.16 -0.75
C THR A 489 5.51 -26.10 -2.22
N VAL A 490 6.39 -27.01 -2.63
CA VAL A 490 6.75 -27.25 -4.02
C VAL A 490 5.75 -28.25 -4.62
N SER A 491 5.11 -27.86 -5.72
CA SER A 491 4.04 -28.62 -6.38
C SER A 491 4.35 -29.00 -7.84
N GLY A 492 5.51 -28.57 -8.37
CA GLY A 492 5.98 -28.94 -9.71
C GLY A 492 7.44 -29.38 -9.73
N THR A 493 7.80 -30.17 -10.75
CA THR A 493 9.18 -30.66 -10.98
C THR A 493 10.01 -29.79 -11.91
N GLY A 494 9.42 -28.71 -12.44
CA GLY A 494 10.13 -27.72 -13.24
C GLY A 494 11.26 -27.03 -12.48
N ASP A 495 12.21 -26.46 -13.22
CA ASP A 495 13.39 -25.81 -12.65
C ASP A 495 13.16 -24.34 -12.26
N SER A 496 12.17 -23.68 -12.86
CA SER A 496 11.84 -22.27 -12.62
C SER A 496 10.35 -21.98 -12.78
N GLY A 497 9.90 -20.85 -12.24
CA GLY A 497 8.49 -20.45 -12.23
C GLY A 497 7.73 -20.91 -10.99
N THR A 498 6.47 -20.49 -10.88
CA THR A 498 5.64 -20.74 -9.70
C THR A 498 5.49 -22.22 -9.39
N GLY A 499 5.56 -22.59 -8.11
CA GLY A 499 5.42 -23.97 -7.64
C GLY A 499 6.69 -24.83 -7.76
N THR A 500 7.80 -24.30 -8.28
CA THR A 500 9.09 -25.01 -8.38
C THR A 500 9.96 -24.86 -7.13
N LEU A 501 10.95 -25.74 -6.96
CA LEU A 501 11.91 -25.66 -5.85
C LEU A 501 12.71 -24.35 -5.86
N ARG A 502 13.15 -23.90 -7.04
CA ARG A 502 13.92 -22.67 -7.16
C ARG A 502 13.11 -21.45 -6.72
N GLN A 503 11.84 -21.40 -7.11
CA GLN A 503 10.92 -20.36 -6.66
C GLN A 503 10.66 -20.47 -5.15
N ALA A 504 10.46 -21.68 -4.61
CA ALA A 504 10.27 -21.88 -3.17
C ALA A 504 11.46 -21.42 -2.33
N VAL A 505 12.70 -21.64 -2.78
CA VAL A 505 13.92 -21.13 -2.13
C VAL A 505 13.99 -19.60 -2.17
N ASN A 506 13.51 -18.98 -3.25
CA ASN A 506 13.40 -17.53 -3.32
C ASN A 506 12.30 -16.99 -2.42
N ASP A 507 11.23 -17.74 -2.20
CA ASP A 507 10.05 -17.31 -1.45
C ASP A 507 10.16 -17.55 0.06
N VAL A 508 10.90 -18.58 0.49
CA VAL A 508 10.99 -18.96 1.90
C VAL A 508 11.56 -17.83 2.75
N CYS A 509 10.93 -17.60 3.91
CA CYS A 509 11.41 -16.67 4.92
C CYS A 509 12.60 -17.25 5.69
N ASN A 510 13.36 -16.40 6.38
CA ASN A 510 14.50 -16.88 7.17
C ASN A 510 14.03 -17.89 8.23
N ASN A 511 14.75 -18.99 8.37
CA ASN A 511 14.41 -20.18 9.16
C ASN A 511 13.15 -20.95 8.71
N GLY A 512 12.56 -20.60 7.57
CA GLY A 512 11.38 -21.24 7.03
C GLY A 512 11.66 -22.65 6.51
N THR A 513 10.57 -23.40 6.28
CA THR A 513 10.63 -24.79 5.81
C THR A 513 9.96 -24.91 4.45
N ILE A 514 10.63 -25.61 3.55
CA ILE A 514 10.15 -26.02 2.23
C ILE A 514 9.79 -27.50 2.29
N VAL A 515 8.60 -27.83 1.82
CA VAL A 515 8.06 -29.21 1.73
C VAL A 515 7.56 -29.49 0.31
N PHE A 516 7.23 -30.74 0.00
CA PHE A 516 6.85 -31.15 -1.35
C PHE A 516 5.49 -31.84 -1.40
N SER A 517 4.63 -31.37 -2.30
CA SER A 517 3.39 -32.04 -2.68
C SER A 517 3.51 -32.54 -4.12
N LEU A 518 4.35 -33.54 -4.30
CA LEU A 518 4.65 -34.16 -5.59
C LEU A 518 4.30 -35.65 -5.58
N PRO A 519 3.96 -36.24 -6.75
CA PRO A 519 3.83 -37.69 -6.86
C PRO A 519 5.08 -38.43 -6.38
N ALA A 520 4.92 -39.65 -5.86
CA ALA A 520 6.04 -40.50 -5.49
C ALA A 520 7.01 -40.71 -6.67
N SER A 521 8.32 -40.79 -6.38
CA SER A 521 9.38 -40.97 -7.38
C SER A 521 9.58 -39.79 -8.33
N SER A 522 9.03 -38.61 -8.01
CA SER A 522 9.28 -37.37 -8.76
C SER A 522 10.76 -36.98 -8.74
N THR A 523 11.26 -36.54 -9.89
CA THR A 523 12.61 -35.97 -10.05
C THR A 523 12.52 -34.50 -10.44
N ILE A 524 13.13 -33.65 -9.63
CA ILE A 524 13.37 -32.24 -9.96
C ILE A 524 14.71 -32.14 -10.67
N THR A 525 14.72 -31.77 -11.94
CA THR A 525 15.94 -31.65 -12.74
C THR A 525 16.31 -30.19 -12.92
N LEU A 526 17.50 -29.81 -12.44
CA LEU A 526 17.99 -28.44 -12.58
C LEU A 526 18.62 -28.23 -13.96
N THR A 527 18.25 -27.13 -14.61
CA THR A 527 18.70 -26.76 -15.96
C THR A 527 19.31 -25.35 -16.02
N SER A 528 19.04 -24.52 -15.01
CA SER A 528 19.42 -23.10 -14.92
C SER A 528 20.55 -22.87 -13.91
N GLY A 529 21.37 -23.90 -13.67
CA GLY A 529 22.48 -23.87 -12.71
C GLY A 529 22.06 -24.16 -11.27
N GLU A 530 22.95 -23.81 -10.34
CA GLU A 530 22.78 -24.13 -8.92
C GLU A 530 21.69 -23.32 -8.23
N ILE A 531 21.16 -23.85 -7.14
CA ILE A 531 20.25 -23.14 -6.23
C ILE A 531 21.10 -22.46 -5.16
N ALA A 532 21.09 -21.13 -5.18
CA ALA A 532 21.76 -20.32 -4.16
C ALA A 532 20.92 -20.25 -2.88
N VAL A 533 21.49 -20.68 -1.77
CA VAL A 533 20.89 -20.60 -0.43
C VAL A 533 21.44 -19.37 0.27
N ALA A 534 20.67 -18.28 0.19
CA ALA A 534 21.02 -16.96 0.72
C ALA A 534 20.29 -16.62 2.04
N SER A 535 19.48 -17.54 2.57
CA SER A 535 18.74 -17.41 3.83
C SER A 535 18.79 -18.73 4.58
N ASP A 536 18.63 -18.68 5.91
CA ASP A 536 18.51 -19.88 6.72
C ASP A 536 17.25 -20.62 6.32
N MET A 537 17.32 -21.91 6.00
CA MET A 537 16.16 -22.67 5.58
C MET A 537 16.29 -24.18 5.79
N LYS A 538 15.13 -24.83 5.74
CA LYS A 538 14.98 -26.28 5.81
C LYS A 538 14.26 -26.77 4.56
N ILE A 539 14.74 -27.84 3.96
CA ILE A 539 14.11 -28.49 2.82
C ILE A 539 13.89 -29.95 3.20
N PHE A 540 12.64 -30.31 3.40
CA PHE A 540 12.24 -31.64 3.81
C PHE A 540 11.60 -32.33 2.62
N GLY A 541 12.33 -33.29 2.04
CA GLY A 541 11.82 -34.20 1.04
C GLY A 541 10.77 -35.15 1.63
N ASN A 542 10.15 -35.95 0.76
CA ASN A 542 9.09 -36.87 1.17
C ASN A 542 9.62 -38.21 1.69
N ASP A 543 10.73 -38.69 1.12
CA ASP A 543 11.35 -39.98 1.42
C ASP A 543 12.70 -40.08 0.70
N ILE A 544 13.72 -40.58 1.41
CA ILE A 544 15.07 -40.84 0.85
C ILE A 544 15.02 -41.79 -0.35
N ASN A 545 14.02 -42.68 -0.46
CA ASN A 545 13.95 -43.62 -1.59
C ASN A 545 13.30 -43.01 -2.85
N ASN A 546 12.41 -42.04 -2.67
CA ASN A 546 11.44 -41.64 -3.69
C ASN A 546 11.44 -40.14 -4.03
N PHE A 547 12.28 -39.33 -3.38
CA PHE A 547 12.38 -37.90 -3.71
C PHE A 547 13.77 -37.56 -4.23
N ILE A 548 13.85 -37.03 -5.46
CA ILE A 548 15.11 -36.84 -6.19
C ILE A 548 15.25 -35.39 -6.66
N ILE A 549 16.41 -34.80 -6.39
CA ILE A 549 16.88 -33.56 -7.03
C ILE A 549 18.13 -33.90 -7.85
N SER A 550 18.09 -33.59 -9.14
CA SER A 550 19.14 -33.91 -10.12
C SER A 550 19.84 -32.65 -10.60
N GLY A 551 21.18 -32.62 -10.53
CA GLY A 551 22.02 -31.58 -11.15
C GLY A 551 22.23 -31.77 -12.66
N ASN A 552 21.53 -32.73 -13.27
CA ASN A 552 21.50 -33.00 -14.70
C ASN A 552 22.86 -33.25 -15.37
N ASN A 553 23.84 -33.74 -14.61
CA ASN A 553 25.25 -33.90 -14.99
C ASN A 553 25.94 -32.60 -15.47
N SER A 554 25.31 -31.44 -15.25
CA SER A 554 25.70 -30.18 -15.89
C SER A 554 26.02 -29.07 -14.89
N GLY A 555 25.64 -29.22 -13.62
CA GLY A 555 25.90 -28.19 -12.62
C GLY A 555 25.85 -28.69 -11.19
N ARG A 556 26.19 -27.79 -10.27
CA ARG A 556 25.99 -27.98 -8.84
C ARG A 556 24.50 -27.92 -8.49
N ILE A 557 24.05 -28.64 -7.47
CA ILE A 557 22.65 -28.56 -7.01
C ILE A 557 22.46 -27.38 -6.06
N PHE A 558 23.22 -27.32 -4.96
CA PHE A 558 23.11 -26.26 -3.95
C PHE A 558 24.43 -25.54 -3.69
N ASN A 559 24.34 -24.24 -3.46
CA ASN A 559 25.43 -23.43 -2.90
C ASN A 559 24.93 -22.68 -1.66
N VAL A 560 25.46 -23.06 -0.50
CA VAL A 560 25.12 -22.44 0.79
C VAL A 560 26.05 -21.26 1.02
N ALA A 561 25.49 -20.05 1.08
CA ALA A 561 26.27 -18.83 1.29
C ALA A 561 26.90 -18.78 2.70
N ALA A 562 27.97 -18.01 2.84
CA ALA A 562 28.63 -17.79 4.12
C ALA A 562 27.66 -17.20 5.15
N GLY A 563 27.72 -17.70 6.40
CA GLY A 563 26.84 -17.28 7.48
C GLY A 563 25.37 -17.71 7.33
N LYS A 564 25.04 -18.57 6.37
CA LYS A 564 23.70 -19.15 6.17
C LYS A 564 23.65 -20.62 6.53
N SER A 565 22.46 -21.11 6.82
CA SER A 565 22.21 -22.51 7.14
C SER A 565 21.24 -23.20 6.17
N LEU A 566 21.58 -24.43 5.80
CA LEU A 566 20.71 -25.30 5.01
C LEU A 566 20.52 -26.62 5.74
N THR A 567 19.27 -26.98 6.02
CA THR A 567 18.92 -28.35 6.43
C THR A 567 18.31 -29.09 5.26
N LEU A 568 18.86 -30.24 4.89
CA LEU A 568 18.28 -31.16 3.92
C LEU A 568 17.88 -32.45 4.62
N GLN A 569 16.63 -32.86 4.44
CA GLN A 569 16.10 -34.08 5.03
C GLN A 569 15.37 -34.96 4.00
N ASP A 570 15.54 -36.29 4.12
CA ASP A 570 14.76 -37.33 3.43
C ASP A 570 14.73 -37.19 1.89
N MET A 571 15.91 -37.20 1.25
CA MET A 571 16.05 -36.98 -0.20
C MET A 571 17.28 -37.62 -0.86
N LYS A 572 17.22 -37.77 -2.19
CA LYS A 572 18.38 -38.06 -3.04
C LYS A 572 18.85 -36.81 -3.79
N LEU A 573 20.15 -36.57 -3.76
CA LEU A 573 20.84 -35.59 -4.58
C LEU A 573 21.69 -36.33 -5.61
N ILE A 574 21.32 -36.22 -6.89
CA ILE A 574 21.92 -37.05 -7.94
C ILE A 574 22.50 -36.24 -9.08
N ASN A 575 23.45 -36.84 -9.80
CA ASN A 575 23.96 -36.32 -11.08
C ASN A 575 24.42 -34.85 -10.99
N GLY A 576 24.87 -34.39 -9.84
CA GLY A 576 25.47 -33.07 -9.68
C GLY A 576 26.90 -33.10 -10.22
N ASN A 577 27.24 -32.20 -11.14
CA ASN A 577 28.59 -32.09 -11.67
C ASN A 577 29.02 -30.62 -11.81
N ALA A 578 29.98 -30.19 -11.00
CA ALA A 578 30.51 -28.83 -11.00
C ALA A 578 32.01 -28.83 -11.28
N ALA A 579 32.54 -27.80 -11.92
CA ALA A 579 33.98 -27.71 -12.22
C ALA A 579 34.87 -27.74 -10.96
N SER A 580 34.36 -27.24 -9.83
CA SER A 580 35.07 -27.18 -8.55
C SER A 580 34.10 -27.35 -7.37
N ASN A 581 34.67 -27.61 -6.18
CA ASN A 581 33.98 -27.60 -4.89
C ASN A 581 32.80 -28.59 -4.74
N GLY A 582 32.87 -29.74 -5.42
CA GLY A 582 31.87 -30.80 -5.32
C GLY A 582 30.64 -30.59 -6.20
N GLY A 583 30.04 -31.70 -6.63
CA GLY A 583 28.99 -31.74 -7.65
C GLY A 583 27.57 -31.54 -7.14
N ALA A 584 27.24 -31.95 -5.92
CA ALA A 584 25.92 -31.74 -5.34
C ALA A 584 25.87 -30.44 -4.54
N ILE A 585 26.78 -30.25 -3.58
CA ILE A 585 26.71 -29.12 -2.64
C ILE A 585 28.07 -28.45 -2.44
N TYR A 586 28.08 -27.11 -2.45
CA TYR A 586 29.17 -26.32 -1.93
C TYR A 586 28.67 -25.54 -0.72
N ASN A 587 29.25 -25.81 0.45
CA ASN A 587 28.83 -25.22 1.70
C ASN A 587 29.85 -24.16 2.17
N GLN A 588 29.44 -22.90 2.23
CA GLN A 588 30.23 -21.82 2.81
C GLN A 588 29.73 -21.41 4.20
N GLY A 589 28.64 -22.01 4.68
CA GLY A 589 28.00 -21.73 5.96
C GLY A 589 27.82 -23.00 6.80
N THR A 590 26.58 -23.29 7.20
CA THR A 590 26.25 -24.47 8.00
C THR A 590 25.31 -25.41 7.24
N LEU A 591 25.71 -26.67 7.07
CA LEU A 591 24.92 -27.68 6.39
C LEU A 591 24.51 -28.79 7.37
N PHE A 592 23.21 -29.04 7.48
CA PHE A 592 22.65 -30.17 8.21
C PHE A 592 22.07 -31.17 7.22
N LEU A 593 22.56 -32.41 7.24
CA LEU A 593 22.05 -33.49 6.38
C LEU A 593 21.45 -34.56 7.25
N LYS A 594 20.19 -34.91 6.98
CA LYS A 594 19.48 -36.00 7.66
C LYS A 594 18.86 -36.93 6.65
N ASN A 595 19.23 -38.20 6.65
CA ASN A 595 18.69 -39.19 5.68
C ASN A 595 18.83 -38.73 4.21
N VAL A 596 20.06 -38.46 3.78
CA VAL A 596 20.36 -37.95 2.42
C VAL A 596 21.22 -38.94 1.66
N GLN A 597 20.83 -39.27 0.44
CA GLN A 597 21.64 -40.08 -0.48
C GLN A 597 22.24 -39.21 -1.59
N PHE A 598 23.55 -39.24 -1.72
CA PHE A 598 24.29 -38.71 -2.87
C PHE A 598 24.51 -39.83 -3.89
N GLN A 599 24.19 -39.60 -5.17
CA GLN A 599 24.42 -40.59 -6.23
C GLN A 599 24.97 -39.95 -7.50
N ASN A 600 25.97 -40.55 -8.16
CA ASN A 600 26.52 -40.04 -9.42
C ASN A 600 26.98 -38.57 -9.37
N ASN A 601 27.44 -38.08 -8.21
CA ASN A 601 27.90 -36.70 -8.07
C ASN A 601 29.42 -36.58 -8.29
N GLY A 602 29.84 -35.60 -9.09
CA GLY A 602 31.22 -35.40 -9.50
C GLY A 602 31.70 -33.95 -9.44
N GLN A 603 33.01 -33.77 -9.39
CA GLN A 603 33.67 -32.50 -9.62
C GLN A 603 34.53 -32.64 -10.90
N GLY A 604 34.14 -31.94 -11.96
CA GLY A 604 34.77 -32.07 -13.27
C GLY A 604 34.56 -33.47 -13.89
N SER A 605 35.53 -33.91 -14.71
CA SER A 605 35.40 -35.16 -15.47
C SER A 605 35.78 -36.43 -14.70
N THR A 606 36.54 -36.32 -13.61
CA THR A 606 37.19 -37.48 -12.98
C THR A 606 36.92 -37.64 -11.49
N LEU A 607 36.69 -36.54 -10.75
CA LEU A 607 36.64 -36.60 -9.29
C LEU A 607 35.23 -36.93 -8.80
N LYS A 608 35.03 -38.08 -8.14
CA LYS A 608 33.76 -38.43 -7.48
C LYS A 608 33.65 -37.70 -6.14
N LYS A 609 33.12 -36.48 -6.17
CA LYS A 609 33.00 -35.61 -4.99
C LYS A 609 31.61 -35.00 -4.92
N ALA A 610 30.83 -35.50 -3.97
CA ALA A 610 29.45 -35.07 -3.77
C ALA A 610 29.35 -33.64 -3.21
N PHE A 611 30.12 -33.29 -2.18
CA PHE A 611 30.09 -31.93 -1.64
C PHE A 611 31.45 -31.46 -1.12
N SER A 612 31.55 -30.17 -0.82
CA SER A 612 32.65 -29.60 -0.04
C SER A 612 32.18 -28.51 0.91
N ALA A 613 32.99 -28.22 1.92
CA ALA A 613 32.80 -27.13 2.85
C ALA A 613 33.99 -26.16 2.77
N ALA A 614 33.73 -24.85 2.78
CA ALA A 614 34.75 -23.83 2.85
C ALA A 614 35.41 -23.79 4.24
N VAL A 615 36.54 -23.10 4.36
CA VAL A 615 37.21 -22.91 5.66
C VAL A 615 36.26 -22.18 6.62
N GLY A 616 36.05 -22.74 7.81
CA GLY A 616 35.12 -22.20 8.81
C GLY A 616 33.64 -22.58 8.62
N ALA A 617 33.30 -23.33 7.57
CA ALA A 617 31.97 -23.88 7.37
C ALA A 617 31.77 -25.18 8.17
N PHE A 618 30.53 -25.43 8.59
CA PHE A 618 30.17 -26.59 9.41
C PHE A 618 29.28 -27.56 8.63
N VAL A 619 29.50 -28.87 8.83
CA VAL A 619 28.65 -29.93 8.29
C VAL A 619 28.25 -30.85 9.43
N ASN A 620 26.96 -31.05 9.61
CA ASN A 620 26.38 -31.97 10.57
C ASN A 620 25.63 -33.08 9.82
N LEU A 621 25.91 -34.33 10.18
CA LEU A 621 25.37 -35.53 9.54
C LEU A 621 24.57 -36.32 10.56
N GLU A 622 23.30 -36.59 10.25
CA GLU A 622 22.39 -37.35 11.10
C GLU A 622 21.69 -38.46 10.29
N GLY A 623 21.47 -39.62 10.91
CA GLY A 623 20.72 -40.71 10.28
C GLY A 623 21.43 -41.34 9.07
N ASN A 624 20.65 -41.72 8.06
CA ASN A 624 21.11 -42.52 6.92
C ASN A 624 21.74 -41.66 5.81
N ILE A 625 23.05 -41.43 5.88
CA ILE A 625 23.80 -40.72 4.83
C ILE A 625 24.45 -41.71 3.87
N GLN A 626 24.07 -41.70 2.60
CA GLN A 626 24.53 -42.66 1.60
C GLN A 626 25.32 -41.98 0.48
N PHE A 627 26.37 -42.65 0.02
CA PHE A 627 27.12 -42.27 -1.18
C PHE A 627 27.09 -43.43 -2.16
N ARG A 628 26.57 -43.19 -3.36
CA ARG A 628 26.49 -44.16 -4.45
C ARG A 628 27.16 -43.60 -5.69
N LEU A 629 27.73 -44.51 -6.48
CA LEU A 629 28.45 -44.13 -7.70
C LEU A 629 27.53 -43.67 -8.81
#